data_AF-A0A7J3X5K2-F1
#
_entry.id   AF-A0A7J3X5K2-F1
#
_cell.length_a   1.000
_cell.length_b   1.000
_cell.length_c   1.000
_cell.angle_alpha   90.00
_cell.angle_beta   90.00
_cell.angle_gamma   90.00
#
_symmetry.space_group_name_H-M   'P 1'
#
loop_
_entity.id
_entity.type
_entity.pdbx_description
1 polymer ?
#
loop_
_entity_poly.entity_id
_entity_poly.type
_entity_poly.pdbx_seq_one_letter_code
_entity_poly.pdbx_strand_id
1 'polypeptide(L)'
;MTYHEPLVEVGSVEEALSALERASPLVVRLAGAYYPLHLLHRSLGRRPPKGAVRVLSSMPGFRRALSMVSSGVYVVARGRVVTPRSILRHAVEEGLLSPEAALVRMLRHAVPCLRCNASVKTVVRLMESRGAVAVPLCWRSRAVRVVTAVEVLRYALDRGLTLNQLLLDRTPASRLGGAEHLPSKDPLADLLERLYATVGERLLDVSSARMVLGELAGGV
;
A
#
# COMPACT_ATOMS: atom_id res chain seq x y z
N MET A 1 12.31 7.58 18.42
CA MET A 1 11.57 8.27 17.32
C MET A 1 10.06 8.00 17.41
N THR A 2 9.20 8.60 16.56
CA THR A 2 7.73 8.35 16.59
C THR A 2 7.30 7.31 15.54
N TYR A 3 6.40 6.37 15.90
CA TYR A 3 5.88 5.30 15.02
C TYR A 3 4.62 5.70 14.24
N HIS A 4 4.48 6.99 13.94
CA HIS A 4 3.32 7.53 13.23
C HIS A 4 3.76 8.50 12.12
N GLU A 5 2.91 8.65 11.11
CA GLU A 5 3.09 9.57 10.00
C GLU A 5 1.96 10.63 9.96
N PRO A 6 2.19 11.81 9.36
CA PRO A 6 1.13 12.79 9.19
C PRO A 6 -0.03 12.23 8.36
N LEU A 7 -1.26 12.55 8.76
CA LEU A 7 -2.44 12.29 7.94
C LEU A 7 -2.53 13.34 6.83
N VAL A 8 -2.75 12.89 5.59
CA VAL A 8 -3.05 13.77 4.46
C VAL A 8 -4.57 13.94 4.37
N GLU A 9 -5.04 15.18 4.46
CA GLU A 9 -6.45 15.55 4.33
C GLU A 9 -6.66 16.35 3.04
N VAL A 10 -7.63 15.93 2.24
CA VAL A 10 -7.93 16.50 0.92
C VAL A 10 -9.43 16.59 0.68
N GLY A 11 -9.85 17.63 -0.03
CA GLY A 11 -11.24 17.90 -0.37
C GLY A 11 -11.74 17.12 -1.60
N SER A 12 -10.85 16.77 -2.52
CA SER A 12 -11.19 16.12 -3.80
C SER A 12 -10.25 14.98 -4.17
N VAL A 13 -10.67 14.18 -5.16
CA VAL A 13 -9.87 13.04 -5.65
C VAL A 13 -8.64 13.54 -6.42
N GLU A 14 -8.77 14.67 -7.11
CA GLU A 14 -7.71 15.33 -7.85
C GLU A 14 -6.62 15.86 -6.90
N GLU A 15 -7.03 16.44 -5.78
CA GLU A 15 -6.12 16.82 -4.69
C GLU A 15 -5.43 15.60 -4.09
N ALA A 16 -6.15 14.48 -3.91
CA ALA A 16 -5.58 13.22 -3.43
C ALA A 16 -4.47 12.72 -4.37
N LEU A 17 -4.72 12.71 -5.69
CA LEU A 17 -3.72 12.31 -6.69
C LEU A 17 -2.49 13.22 -6.65
N SER A 18 -2.70 14.53 -6.61
CA SER A 18 -1.61 15.52 -6.50
C SER A 18 -0.79 15.34 -5.22
N ALA A 19 -1.45 15.03 -4.10
CA ALA A 19 -0.78 14.75 -2.83
C ALA A 19 0.03 13.44 -2.87
N LEU A 20 -0.51 12.40 -3.52
CA LEU A 20 0.12 11.10 -3.72
C LEU A 20 1.33 11.13 -4.67
N GLU A 21 1.42 12.15 -5.52
CA GLU A 21 2.59 12.40 -6.38
C GLU A 21 3.72 13.12 -5.63
N ARG A 22 3.39 13.96 -4.63
CA ARG A 22 4.37 14.73 -3.83
C ARG A 22 4.89 13.97 -2.63
N ALA A 23 4.06 13.10 -2.07
CA ALA A 23 4.37 12.26 -0.93
C ALA A 23 3.67 10.92 -1.12
N SER A 24 4.08 9.89 -0.39
CA SER A 24 3.46 8.56 -0.52
C SER A 24 2.64 8.19 0.73
N PRO A 25 1.60 8.94 1.14
CA PRO A 25 0.78 8.58 2.30
C PRO A 25 0.05 7.25 2.08
N LEU A 26 0.00 6.42 3.12
CA LEU A 26 -0.70 5.13 3.04
C LEU A 26 -2.19 5.21 3.40
N VAL A 27 -2.61 6.31 4.01
CA VAL A 27 -4.00 6.63 4.30
C VAL A 27 -4.25 8.10 3.98
N VAL A 28 -5.34 8.35 3.26
CA VAL A 28 -5.81 9.69 2.92
C VAL A 28 -7.19 9.89 3.52
N ARG A 29 -7.46 11.08 4.05
CA ARG A 29 -8.81 11.52 4.41
C ARG A 29 -9.38 12.32 3.23
N LEU A 30 -10.31 11.73 2.50
CA LEU A 30 -10.96 12.31 1.33
C LEU A 30 -12.43 12.58 1.66
N ALA A 31 -12.87 13.84 1.52
CA ALA A 31 -14.26 14.24 1.75
C ALA A 31 -14.86 13.69 3.07
N GLY A 32 -14.06 13.74 4.15
CA GLY A 32 -14.47 13.28 5.48
C GLY A 32 -14.35 11.78 5.74
N ALA A 33 -13.96 10.97 4.76
CA ALA A 33 -13.80 9.52 4.86
C ALA A 33 -12.33 9.10 4.73
N TYR A 34 -11.95 8.01 5.42
CA TYR A 34 -10.58 7.49 5.40
C TYR A 34 -10.41 6.36 4.39
N TYR A 35 -9.38 6.48 3.53
CA TYR A 35 -9.05 5.51 2.50
C TYR A 35 -7.59 5.08 2.64
N PRO A 36 -7.33 3.82 3.03
CA PRO A 36 -6.04 3.20 2.78
C PRO A 36 -5.77 3.17 1.27
N LEU A 37 -4.51 3.36 0.88
CA LEU A 37 -4.14 3.48 -0.53
C LEU A 37 -4.54 2.26 -1.37
N HIS A 38 -4.42 1.04 -0.81
CA HIS A 38 -4.83 -0.20 -1.49
C HIS A 38 -6.36 -0.33 -1.71
N LEU A 39 -7.16 0.56 -1.11
CA LEU A 39 -8.63 0.64 -1.28
C LEU A 39 -9.07 1.99 -1.85
N LEU A 40 -8.14 2.80 -2.35
CA LEU A 40 -8.44 4.17 -2.78
C LEU A 40 -9.46 4.23 -3.92
N HIS A 41 -9.49 3.21 -4.80
CA HIS A 41 -10.49 3.07 -5.87
C HIS A 41 -11.93 2.97 -5.34
N ARG A 42 -12.15 2.63 -4.06
CA ARG A 42 -13.50 2.61 -3.46
C ARG A 42 -14.09 4.01 -3.28
N SER A 43 -13.28 5.07 -3.39
CA SER A 43 -13.76 6.46 -3.43
C SER A 43 -14.75 6.70 -4.59
N LEU A 44 -14.60 5.97 -5.71
CA LEU A 44 -15.52 6.00 -6.86
C LEU A 44 -16.96 5.58 -6.50
N GLY A 45 -17.15 4.81 -5.43
CA GLY A 45 -18.45 4.32 -4.96
C GLY A 45 -19.01 5.06 -3.74
N ARG A 46 -18.31 6.09 -3.23
CA ARG A 46 -18.65 6.87 -2.02
C ARG A 46 -18.93 6.05 -0.75
N ARG A 47 -18.47 4.79 -0.68
CA ARG A 47 -18.59 3.96 0.52
C ARG A 47 -17.19 3.69 1.08
N PRO A 48 -16.84 4.27 2.24
CA PRO A 48 -15.56 4.00 2.86
C PRO A 48 -15.43 2.52 3.23
N PRO A 49 -14.23 1.94 3.14
CA PRO A 49 -14.00 0.57 3.55
C PRO A 49 -14.20 0.43 5.07
N LYS A 50 -15.27 -0.29 5.47
CA LYS A 50 -15.54 -0.57 6.89
C LYS A 50 -14.42 -1.41 7.48
N GLY A 51 -13.95 -1.04 8.67
CA GLY A 51 -12.99 -1.83 9.45
C GLY A 51 -11.52 -1.71 9.04
N ALA A 52 -11.21 -1.12 7.89
CA ALA A 52 -9.83 -0.95 7.44
C ALA A 52 -9.09 0.16 8.21
N VAL A 53 -9.82 1.17 8.69
CA VAL A 53 -9.28 2.28 9.48
C VAL A 53 -10.02 2.39 10.80
N ARG A 54 -9.27 2.46 11.91
CA ARG A 54 -9.80 2.72 13.24
C ARG A 54 -9.38 4.11 13.72
N VAL A 55 -10.37 4.95 13.98
CA VAL A 55 -10.17 6.28 14.55
C VAL A 55 -10.21 6.18 16.08
N LEU A 56 -9.19 6.69 16.76
CA LEU A 56 -9.06 6.69 18.22
C LEU A 56 -8.91 8.12 18.75
N SER A 57 -9.33 8.35 19.99
CA SER A 57 -9.18 9.65 20.68
C SER A 57 -7.73 9.95 21.09
N SER A 58 -6.90 8.92 21.22
CA SER A 58 -5.49 9.01 21.58
C SER A 58 -4.65 7.98 20.83
N MET A 59 -3.35 8.24 20.74
CA MET A 59 -2.41 7.31 20.10
C MET A 59 -2.25 6.06 20.97
N PRO A 60 -2.48 4.84 20.45
CA PRO A 60 -2.24 3.62 21.21
C PRO A 60 -0.74 3.40 21.38
N GLY A 61 -0.31 2.80 22.49
CA GLY A 61 1.09 2.41 22.68
C GLY A 61 1.59 1.42 21.62
N PHE A 62 2.91 1.38 21.42
CA PHE A 62 3.55 0.66 20.32
C PHE A 62 3.10 -0.80 20.16
N ARG A 63 3.05 -1.60 21.23
CA ARG A 63 2.61 -3.02 21.15
C ARG A 63 1.18 -3.17 20.63
N ARG A 64 0.27 -2.30 21.08
CA ARG A 64 -1.13 -2.30 20.62
C ARG A 64 -1.21 -1.84 19.17
N ALA A 65 -0.44 -0.81 18.80
CA ALA A 65 -0.31 -0.34 17.43
C ALA A 65 0.20 -1.43 16.48
N LEU A 66 1.26 -2.15 16.87
CA LEU A 66 1.82 -3.30 16.14
C LEU A 66 0.78 -4.39 15.93
N SER A 67 0.05 -4.79 16.98
CA SER A 67 -1.03 -5.79 16.90
C SER A 67 -2.15 -5.37 15.94
N MET A 68 -2.58 -4.11 15.98
CA MET A 68 -3.63 -3.60 15.08
C MET A 68 -3.17 -3.53 13.62
N VAL A 69 -1.96 -3.04 13.38
CA VAL A 69 -1.42 -2.88 12.03
C VAL A 69 -1.12 -4.23 11.38
N SER A 70 -0.57 -5.18 12.14
CA SER A 70 -0.35 -6.56 11.66
C SER A 70 -1.66 -7.25 11.28
N SER A 71 -2.76 -6.98 12.00
CA SER A 71 -4.11 -7.45 11.63
C SER A 71 -4.73 -6.71 10.43
N GLY A 72 -4.01 -5.78 9.80
CA GLY A 72 -4.48 -5.04 8.62
C GLY A 72 -5.32 -3.80 8.94
N VAL A 73 -5.32 -3.32 10.19
CA VAL A 73 -6.05 -2.13 10.61
C VAL A 73 -5.11 -0.94 10.70
N TYR A 74 -5.40 0.11 9.93
CA TYR A 74 -4.72 1.40 10.04
C TYR A 74 -5.30 2.18 11.20
N VAL A 75 -4.46 2.88 11.97
CA VAL A 75 -4.93 3.67 13.12
C VAL A 75 -4.80 5.14 12.81
N VAL A 76 -5.85 5.91 13.08
CA VAL A 76 -5.84 7.37 13.00
C VAL A 76 -6.13 7.95 14.38
N ALA A 77 -5.27 8.86 14.85
CA ALA A 77 -5.49 9.59 16.09
C ALA A 77 -4.82 10.97 16.01
N ARG A 78 -5.55 12.03 16.37
CA ARG A 78 -5.02 13.42 16.47
C ARG A 78 -4.25 13.89 15.22
N GLY A 79 -4.81 13.68 14.03
CA GLY A 79 -4.18 14.08 12.75
C GLY A 79 -2.94 13.26 12.35
N ARG A 80 -2.71 12.12 12.99
CA ARG A 80 -1.61 11.20 12.71
C ARG A 80 -2.14 9.82 12.34
N VAL A 81 -1.36 9.07 11.58
CA VAL A 81 -1.67 7.72 11.13
C VAL A 81 -0.57 6.75 11.56
N VAL A 82 -0.96 5.56 11.98
CA VAL A 82 -0.05 4.42 12.19
C VAL A 82 -0.27 3.41 11.08
N THR A 83 0.82 3.03 10.40
CA THR A 83 0.81 2.19 9.21
C THR A 83 1.88 1.11 9.28
N PRO A 84 1.82 0.07 8.41
CA PRO A 84 2.88 -0.94 8.35
C PRO A 84 4.26 -0.31 8.14
N ARG A 85 4.34 0.72 7.29
CA ARG A 85 5.58 1.46 7.03
C ARG A 85 6.10 2.16 8.28
N SER A 86 5.26 2.90 9.01
CA SER A 86 5.71 3.66 10.19
C SER A 86 6.13 2.75 11.35
N ILE A 87 5.46 1.61 11.52
CA ILE A 87 5.82 0.60 12.53
C ILE A 87 7.11 -0.12 12.15
N LEU A 88 7.27 -0.53 10.89
CA LEU A 88 8.49 -1.18 10.42
C LEU A 88 9.70 -0.26 10.55
N ARG A 89 9.55 1.01 10.13
CA ARG A 89 10.60 2.02 10.30
C ARG A 89 11.05 2.13 11.75
N HIS A 90 10.09 2.28 12.67
CA HIS A 90 10.40 2.38 14.10
C HIS A 90 11.08 1.11 14.65
N ALA A 91 10.63 -0.08 14.22
CA ALA A 91 11.26 -1.33 14.64
C ALA A 91 12.73 -1.45 14.19
N VAL A 92 13.06 -0.94 13.00
CA VAL A 92 14.43 -0.91 12.49
C VAL A 92 15.27 0.14 13.22
N GLU A 93 14.74 1.36 13.39
CA GLU A 93 15.42 2.48 14.05
C GLU A 93 15.74 2.19 15.52
N GLU A 94 14.84 1.52 16.25
CA GLU A 94 15.03 1.17 17.66
C GLU A 94 15.78 -0.18 17.84
N GLY A 95 16.30 -0.77 16.76
CA GLY A 95 17.07 -2.01 16.82
C GLY A 95 16.27 -3.28 17.17
N LEU A 96 14.93 -3.20 17.12
CA LEU A 96 14.04 -4.36 17.36
C LEU A 96 14.06 -5.36 16.20
N LEU A 97 14.44 -4.91 15.01
CA LEU A 97 14.57 -5.72 13.80
C LEU A 97 15.74 -5.19 12.96
N SER A 98 16.74 -6.03 12.66
CA SER A 98 17.82 -5.59 11.77
C SER A 98 17.31 -5.36 10.34
N PRO A 99 17.88 -4.40 9.58
CA PRO A 99 17.53 -4.17 8.18
C PRO A 99 17.59 -5.44 7.31
N GLU A 100 18.62 -6.26 7.50
CA GLU A 100 18.84 -7.49 6.74
C GLU A 100 17.77 -8.53 7.09
N ALA A 101 17.47 -8.67 8.39
CA ALA A 101 16.41 -9.57 8.85
C ALA A 101 15.04 -9.13 8.34
N ALA A 102 14.75 -7.82 8.33
CA ALA A 102 13.55 -7.27 7.73
C ALA A 102 13.46 -7.66 6.25
N LEU A 103 14.50 -7.39 5.48
CA LEU A 103 14.54 -7.64 4.04
C LEU A 103 14.32 -9.12 3.71
N VAL A 104 15.05 -10.02 4.38
CA VAL A 104 14.95 -11.47 4.18
C VAL A 104 13.55 -11.98 4.49
N ARG A 105 12.93 -11.51 5.58
CA ARG A 105 11.56 -11.91 5.94
C ARG A 105 10.54 -11.35 4.95
N MET A 106 10.69 -10.09 4.54
CA MET A 106 9.81 -9.45 3.57
C MET A 106 9.82 -10.16 2.21
N LEU A 107 10.99 -10.65 1.78
CA LEU A 107 11.14 -11.42 0.54
C LEU A 107 10.35 -12.73 0.50
N ARG A 108 10.01 -13.30 1.67
CA ARG A 108 9.13 -14.49 1.78
C ARG A 108 7.67 -14.14 1.48
N HIS A 109 7.31 -12.88 1.71
CA HIS A 109 5.96 -12.34 1.55
C HIS A 109 5.88 -11.31 0.42
N ALA A 110 6.79 -11.38 -0.54
CA ALA A 110 6.78 -10.52 -1.71
C ALA A 110 5.45 -10.60 -2.46
N VAL A 111 5.03 -9.49 -3.08
CA VAL A 111 3.78 -9.42 -3.83
C VAL A 111 3.87 -10.35 -5.04
N PRO A 112 2.87 -11.24 -5.26
CA PRO A 112 2.90 -12.15 -6.38
C PRO A 112 2.80 -11.38 -7.70
N CYS A 113 3.61 -11.79 -8.67
CA CYS A 113 3.62 -11.18 -9.99
C CYS A 113 2.50 -11.71 -10.87
N LEU A 114 1.77 -10.79 -11.51
CA LEU A 114 0.72 -11.13 -12.47
C LEU A 114 1.28 -11.15 -13.90
N ARG A 115 0.64 -11.88 -14.81
CA ARG A 115 1.00 -11.82 -16.24
C ARG A 115 0.63 -10.45 -16.82
N CYS A 116 1.37 -9.97 -17.83
CA CYS A 116 1.07 -8.69 -18.50
C CYS A 116 -0.36 -8.59 -19.09
N ASN A 117 -1.01 -9.72 -19.39
CA ASN A 117 -2.39 -9.78 -19.89
C ASN A 117 -3.44 -9.96 -18.78
N ALA A 118 -3.04 -9.97 -17.50
CA ALA A 118 -4.00 -9.93 -16.40
C ALA A 118 -4.86 -8.68 -16.51
N SER A 119 -6.15 -8.79 -16.21
CA SER A 119 -7.07 -7.67 -16.32
C SER A 119 -6.94 -6.68 -15.16
N VAL A 120 -7.39 -5.43 -15.38
CA VAL A 120 -7.57 -4.42 -14.32
C VAL A 120 -8.29 -5.00 -13.10
N LYS A 121 -9.41 -5.69 -13.33
CA LYS A 121 -10.16 -6.39 -12.28
C LYS A 121 -9.29 -7.31 -11.43
N THR A 122 -8.40 -8.08 -12.04
CA THR A 122 -7.53 -9.02 -11.32
C THR A 122 -6.51 -8.28 -10.46
N VAL A 123 -5.94 -7.19 -10.97
CA VAL A 123 -5.04 -6.30 -10.20
C VAL A 123 -5.77 -5.72 -8.98
N VAL A 124 -6.94 -5.12 -9.20
CA VAL A 124 -7.74 -4.51 -8.11
C VAL A 124 -8.08 -5.54 -7.04
N ARG A 125 -8.52 -6.74 -7.44
CA ARG A 125 -8.82 -7.83 -6.49
C ARG A 125 -7.58 -8.30 -5.72
N LEU A 126 -6.42 -8.35 -6.36
CA LEU A 126 -5.17 -8.70 -5.68
C LEU A 126 -4.78 -7.62 -4.65
N MET A 127 -4.87 -6.34 -5.03
CA MET A 127 -4.64 -5.20 -4.13
C MET A 127 -5.56 -5.27 -2.90
N GLU A 128 -6.86 -5.48 -3.09
CA GLU A 128 -7.82 -5.60 -1.99
C GLU A 128 -7.51 -6.81 -1.09
N SER A 129 -7.29 -7.99 -1.67
CA SER A 129 -7.12 -9.24 -0.90
C SER A 129 -5.79 -9.31 -0.14
N ARG A 130 -4.73 -8.69 -0.65
CA ARG A 130 -3.40 -8.68 0.00
C ARG A 130 -3.16 -7.45 0.86
N GLY A 131 -3.95 -6.39 0.68
CA GLY A 131 -3.65 -5.07 1.20
C GLY A 131 -2.45 -4.43 0.49
N ALA A 132 -2.24 -4.77 -0.79
CA ALA A 132 -1.09 -4.32 -1.56
C ALA A 132 -1.38 -2.99 -2.26
N VAL A 133 -0.45 -2.03 -2.22
CA VAL A 133 -0.59 -0.74 -2.91
C VAL A 133 0.04 -0.75 -4.30
N ALA A 134 0.80 -1.80 -4.61
CA ALA A 134 1.45 -2.00 -5.88
C ALA A 134 1.47 -3.50 -6.26
N VAL A 135 1.39 -3.79 -7.56
CA VAL A 135 1.37 -5.15 -8.11
C VAL A 135 2.34 -5.22 -9.29
N PRO A 136 3.30 -6.15 -9.29
CA PRO A 136 4.19 -6.31 -10.44
C PRO A 136 3.51 -7.11 -11.55
N LEU A 137 3.76 -6.69 -12.79
CA LEU A 137 3.43 -7.40 -14.02
C LEU A 137 4.69 -8.03 -14.60
N CYS A 138 4.58 -9.30 -14.98
CA CYS A 138 5.69 -10.12 -15.44
C CYS A 138 5.54 -10.61 -16.87
N TRP A 139 6.69 -10.66 -17.55
CA TRP A 139 6.90 -11.35 -18.79
C TRP A 139 8.04 -12.35 -18.63
N ARG A 140 7.81 -13.63 -18.96
CA ARG A 140 8.80 -14.73 -18.79
C ARG A 140 9.44 -14.73 -17.40
N SER A 141 8.60 -14.64 -16.37
CA SER A 141 8.99 -14.59 -14.94
C SER A 141 9.73 -13.33 -14.48
N ARG A 142 10.01 -12.38 -15.36
CA ARG A 142 10.65 -11.11 -15.00
C ARG A 142 9.63 -10.00 -14.81
N ALA A 143 9.75 -9.24 -13.72
CA ALA A 143 8.96 -8.04 -13.53
C ALA A 143 9.35 -6.99 -14.58
N VAL A 144 8.39 -6.57 -15.39
CA VAL A 144 8.60 -5.59 -16.47
C VAL A 144 7.91 -4.26 -16.19
N ARG A 145 6.88 -4.26 -15.34
CA ARG A 145 6.12 -3.08 -14.94
C ARG A 145 5.53 -3.29 -13.55
N VAL A 146 5.30 -2.21 -12.82
CA VAL A 146 4.43 -2.24 -11.63
C VAL A 146 3.23 -1.35 -11.86
N VAL A 147 2.08 -1.86 -11.43
CA VAL A 147 0.82 -1.14 -11.40
C VAL A 147 0.54 -0.75 -9.94
N THR A 148 0.40 0.55 -9.68
CA THR A 148 0.11 1.12 -8.36
C THR A 148 -1.37 1.41 -8.20
N ALA A 149 -1.84 1.51 -6.96
CA ALA A 149 -3.22 1.90 -6.66
C ALA A 149 -3.56 3.31 -7.17
N VAL A 150 -2.55 4.19 -7.27
CA VAL A 150 -2.67 5.54 -7.84
C VAL A 150 -2.97 5.47 -9.35
N GLU A 151 -2.25 4.62 -10.08
CA GLU A 151 -2.49 4.40 -11.53
C GLU A 151 -3.85 3.78 -11.80
N VAL A 152 -4.29 2.84 -10.96
CA VAL A 152 -5.64 2.27 -11.04
C VAL A 152 -6.70 3.36 -10.89
N LEU A 153 -6.56 4.24 -9.90
CA LEU A 153 -7.52 5.33 -9.69
C LEU A 153 -7.50 6.32 -10.85
N ARG A 154 -6.31 6.75 -11.29
CA ARG A 154 -6.16 7.67 -12.43
C ARG A 154 -6.81 7.09 -13.69
N TYR A 155 -6.51 5.83 -14.02
CA TYR A 155 -7.14 5.11 -15.12
C TYR A 155 -8.67 5.10 -15.04
N ALA A 156 -9.23 4.87 -13.84
CA ALA A 156 -10.67 4.85 -13.65
C ALA A 156 -11.31 6.23 -13.87
N LEU A 157 -10.68 7.29 -13.38
CA LEU A 157 -11.15 8.67 -13.54
C LEU A 157 -11.07 9.13 -14.99
N ASP A 158 -9.95 8.88 -15.66
CA ASP A 158 -9.73 9.26 -17.07
C ASP A 158 -10.79 8.65 -18.00
N ARG A 159 -11.35 7.50 -17.61
CA ARG A 159 -12.38 6.78 -18.35
C ARG A 159 -13.80 6.95 -17.80
N GLY A 160 -13.99 7.75 -16.75
CA GLY A 160 -15.29 7.94 -16.10
C GLY A 160 -15.88 6.63 -15.55
N LEU A 161 -15.05 5.69 -15.11
CA LEU A 161 -15.50 4.38 -14.61
C LEU A 161 -16.06 4.51 -13.20
N THR A 162 -17.23 3.92 -12.98
CA THR A 162 -17.74 3.62 -11.65
C THR A 162 -16.95 2.47 -11.01
N LEU A 163 -17.04 2.34 -9.67
CA LEU A 163 -16.45 1.21 -8.95
C LEU A 163 -16.87 -0.16 -9.53
N ASN A 164 -18.15 -0.33 -9.86
CA ASN A 164 -18.66 -1.59 -10.42
C ASN A 164 -18.06 -1.88 -11.80
N GLN A 165 -17.94 -0.86 -12.66
CA GLN A 165 -17.32 -1.00 -13.97
C GLN A 165 -15.83 -1.36 -13.84
N LEU A 166 -15.10 -0.70 -12.94
CA LEU A 166 -13.70 -1.01 -12.65
C LEU A 166 -13.50 -2.46 -12.19
N LEU A 167 -14.38 -2.95 -11.32
CA LEU A 167 -14.36 -4.33 -10.81
C LEU A 167 -14.79 -5.39 -11.84
N LEU A 168 -15.29 -4.97 -13.00
CA LEU A 168 -15.65 -5.83 -14.13
C LEU A 168 -14.74 -5.62 -15.34
N ASP A 169 -13.83 -4.64 -15.29
CA ASP A 169 -12.98 -4.24 -16.40
C ASP A 169 -11.98 -5.35 -16.78
N ARG A 170 -12.07 -5.78 -18.05
CA ARG A 170 -11.23 -6.83 -18.66
C ARG A 170 -10.03 -6.27 -19.39
N THR A 171 -9.85 -4.95 -19.43
CA THR A 171 -8.71 -4.30 -20.06
C THR A 171 -7.41 -4.84 -19.46
N PRO A 172 -6.42 -5.20 -20.29
CA PRO A 172 -5.12 -5.64 -19.79
C PRO A 172 -4.48 -4.59 -18.89
N ALA A 173 -3.98 -5.02 -17.73
CA ALA A 173 -3.32 -4.17 -16.74
C ALA A 173 -2.07 -3.48 -17.28
N SER A 174 -1.44 -4.07 -18.30
CA SER A 174 -0.35 -3.43 -19.03
C SER A 174 -0.73 -2.09 -19.69
N ARG A 175 -2.02 -1.75 -19.79
CA ARG A 175 -2.51 -0.49 -20.37
C ARG A 175 -2.76 0.63 -19.35
N LEU A 176 -2.59 0.41 -18.05
CA LEU A 176 -2.90 1.40 -17.00
C LEU A 176 -1.85 2.53 -16.90
N GLY A 177 -0.84 2.52 -17.77
CA GLY A 177 0.37 3.31 -17.56
C GLY A 177 1.24 2.69 -16.47
N GLY A 178 2.41 3.30 -16.25
CA GLY A 178 3.24 3.03 -15.08
C GLY A 178 4.73 2.92 -15.35
N ALA A 179 5.50 3.12 -14.30
CA ALA A 179 6.95 3.27 -14.36
C ALA A 179 7.64 1.96 -14.79
N GLU A 180 8.58 2.10 -15.72
CA GLU A 180 9.56 1.05 -15.98
C GLU A 180 10.39 0.82 -14.73
N HIS A 181 10.66 -0.44 -14.44
CA HIS A 181 11.33 -0.84 -13.22
C HIS A 181 12.84 -0.61 -13.32
N LEU A 182 13.35 0.34 -12.52
CA LEU A 182 14.76 0.37 -12.16
C LEU A 182 14.91 -0.22 -10.74
N PRO A 183 15.76 -1.24 -10.54
CA PRO A 183 16.02 -1.77 -9.20
C PRO A 183 16.61 -0.68 -8.29
N SER A 184 16.10 -0.59 -7.06
CA SER A 184 16.70 0.28 -6.04
C SER A 184 18.02 -0.32 -5.54
N LYS A 185 18.99 0.55 -5.22
CA LYS A 185 20.23 0.14 -4.54
C LYS A 185 19.98 -0.24 -3.07
N ASP A 186 18.99 0.38 -2.44
CA ASP A 186 18.52 0.05 -1.10
C ASP A 186 16.99 -0.15 -1.12
N PRO A 187 16.53 -1.41 -1.19
CA PRO A 187 15.11 -1.72 -1.27
C PRO A 187 14.36 -1.43 0.03
N LEU A 188 15.03 -1.51 1.18
CA LEU A 188 14.36 -1.24 2.45
C LEU A 188 14.16 0.26 2.61
N ALA A 189 15.18 1.08 2.33
CA ALA A 189 15.06 2.54 2.37
C ALA A 189 13.94 3.03 1.43
N ASP A 190 13.91 2.52 0.19
CA ASP A 190 12.89 2.90 -0.79
C ASP A 190 11.47 2.53 -0.33
N LEU A 191 11.28 1.35 0.27
CA LEU A 191 10.00 0.98 0.88
C LEU A 191 9.62 1.90 2.06
N LEU A 192 10.60 2.23 2.92
CA LEU A 192 10.41 3.09 4.09
C LEU A 192 10.11 4.55 3.71
N GLU A 193 10.49 4.98 2.52
CA GLU A 193 10.28 6.35 2.02
C GLU A 193 9.14 6.46 1.00
N ARG A 194 9.23 5.70 -0.11
CA ARG A 194 8.52 5.99 -1.37
C ARG A 194 7.48 4.94 -1.77
N LEU A 195 7.40 3.82 -1.05
CA LEU A 195 6.56 2.64 -1.30
C LEU A 195 7.12 1.74 -2.41
N TYR A 196 6.78 0.45 -2.33
CA TYR A 196 7.08 -0.61 -3.31
C TYR A 196 8.53 -0.66 -3.84
N ALA A 197 9.37 -1.54 -3.28
CA ALA A 197 10.77 -1.69 -3.70
C ALA A 197 11.00 -3.03 -4.41
N THR A 198 12.01 -3.13 -5.27
CA THR A 198 12.35 -4.40 -5.95
C THR A 198 13.68 -5.00 -5.56
N VAL A 199 13.68 -6.33 -5.41
CA VAL A 199 14.84 -7.16 -5.10
C VAL A 199 14.73 -8.49 -5.85
N GLY A 200 15.68 -8.79 -6.73
CA GLY A 200 15.73 -10.09 -7.42
C GLY A 200 14.40 -10.49 -8.09
N GLU A 201 13.89 -9.62 -8.97
CA GLU A 201 12.61 -9.77 -9.70
C GLU A 201 11.34 -9.79 -8.82
N ARG A 202 11.47 -9.64 -7.49
CA ARG A 202 10.35 -9.63 -6.56
C ARG A 202 10.04 -8.20 -6.12
N LEU A 203 8.75 -7.90 -6.00
CA LEU A 203 8.26 -6.65 -5.45
C LEU A 203 7.99 -6.81 -3.95
N LEU A 204 8.64 -5.98 -3.15
CA LEU A 204 8.35 -5.76 -1.75
C LEU A 204 7.37 -4.61 -1.66
N ASP A 205 6.34 -4.77 -0.83
CA ASP A 205 5.33 -3.73 -0.64
C ASP A 205 4.95 -3.60 0.84
N VAL A 206 4.11 -2.62 1.19
CA VAL A 206 3.58 -2.46 2.55
C VAL A 206 2.79 -3.67 3.02
N SER A 207 2.22 -4.45 2.09
CA SER A 207 1.64 -5.75 2.40
C SER A 207 2.69 -6.76 2.88
N SER A 208 3.88 -6.79 2.27
CA SER A 208 5.01 -7.62 2.73
C SER A 208 5.49 -7.16 4.12
N ALA A 209 5.59 -5.86 4.35
CA ALA A 209 5.92 -5.30 5.67
C ALA A 209 4.90 -5.75 6.72
N ARG A 210 3.60 -5.66 6.42
CA ARG A 210 2.53 -6.08 7.32
C ARG A 210 2.67 -7.56 7.74
N MET A 211 3.02 -8.44 6.81
CA MET A 211 3.22 -9.87 7.13
C MET A 211 4.39 -10.07 8.09
N VAL A 212 5.52 -9.37 7.87
CA VAL A 212 6.68 -9.41 8.79
C VAL A 212 6.33 -8.87 10.18
N LEU A 213 5.52 -7.81 10.25
CA LEU A 213 5.04 -7.27 11.51
C LEU A 213 4.11 -8.24 12.25
N GLY A 214 3.39 -9.11 11.54
CA GLY A 214 2.62 -10.21 12.14
C GLY A 214 3.53 -11.19 12.89
N GLU A 215 4.62 -11.62 12.26
CA GLU A 215 5.62 -12.49 12.89
C GLU A 215 6.20 -11.84 14.16
N LEU A 216 6.51 -10.53 14.10
CA LEU A 216 7.02 -9.78 15.27
C LEU A 216 6.00 -9.61 16.39
N ALA A 217 4.71 -9.53 16.06
CA ALA A 217 3.63 -9.42 17.05
C ALA A 217 3.36 -10.74 17.78
N GLY A 218 4.04 -11.84 17.42
CA GLY A 218 3.75 -13.19 17.90
C GLY A 218 2.55 -13.84 17.19
N GLY A 219 2.18 -13.32 16.01
CA GLY A 219 1.12 -13.87 15.17
C GLY A 219 1.68 -14.80 14.10
N VAL A 220 1.57 -16.11 14.35
CA VAL A 220 1.96 -17.26 13.52
C VAL A 220 3.46 -17.48 13.36
#